data_AF-A0A2W5YLM9-F1
#
_entry.id   AF-A0A2W5YLM9-F1
#
_cell.length_a   1.000
_cell.length_b   1.000
_cell.length_c   1.000
_cell.angle_alpha   90.00
_cell.angle_beta   90.00
_cell.angle_gamma   90.00
#
_symmetry.space_group_name_H-M   'P 1'
#
loop_
_entity.id
_entity.type
_entity.pdbx_description
1 polymer ?
#
loop_
_entity_poly.entity_id
_entity_poly.type
_entity_poly.pdbx_seq_one_letter_code
_entity_poly.pdbx_strand_id
1 'polypeptide(L)'
;METSLETAPRRSILALCCEEPFRVFFPLGAVLGTIGVSLWPLWYLGWLTTYPSITHARLMIEGFMASYIVGFLGTAGPRITSSFPLAMPEVCALLTLDALAAGLHAGDAHRAGDFVFVALLLSFVFVLGRRFRRRSDNPPSTFILVALGLASGIAGATLTASHEAALYSRAYQFGNALLNHCFVLLPVLGVAPFFIRRLLDASEPSRRKLLPTALI
;
A
#
# COMPACT_ATOMS: atom_id res chain seq x y z
N MET A 1 -27.45 35.23 25.42
CA MET A 1 -26.23 34.43 25.63
C MET A 1 -26.48 33.07 25.01
N GLU A 2 -26.43 32.99 23.68
CA GLU A 2 -26.59 31.74 22.93
C GLU A 2 -25.29 31.51 22.18
N THR A 3 -24.56 30.49 22.62
CA THR A 3 -23.40 29.92 21.94
C THR A 3 -23.86 29.27 20.65
N SER A 4 -23.68 29.97 19.53
CA SER A 4 -23.73 29.40 18.19
C SER A 4 -22.72 28.27 18.09
N LEU A 5 -23.19 27.03 18.18
CA LEU A 5 -22.45 25.83 17.79
C LEU A 5 -22.10 25.97 16.31
N GLU A 6 -20.89 26.42 16.00
CA GLU A 6 -20.32 26.33 14.66
C GLU A 6 -20.33 24.86 14.23
N THR A 7 -21.31 24.50 13.39
CA THR A 7 -21.33 23.21 12.72
C THR A 7 -20.16 23.21 11.75
N ALA A 8 -19.07 22.53 12.11
CA ALA A 8 -17.92 22.35 11.23
C ALA A 8 -18.40 21.89 9.84
N PRO A 9 -17.92 22.49 8.74
CA PRO A 9 -18.39 22.17 7.40
C PRO A 9 -18.18 20.67 7.12
N ARG A 10 -19.25 19.97 6.71
CA ARG A 10 -19.17 18.56 6.30
C ARG A 10 -18.20 18.45 5.11
N ARG A 11 -17.02 17.88 5.35
CA ARG A 11 -16.08 17.55 4.26
C ARG A 11 -16.76 16.56 3.31
N SER A 12 -16.66 16.82 2.02
CA SER A 12 -17.11 15.89 0.98
C SER A 12 -16.35 14.56 1.12
N ILE A 13 -17.05 13.43 0.93
CA ILE A 13 -16.46 12.08 0.93
C ILE A 13 -15.27 12.00 -0.03
N LEU A 14 -15.36 12.70 -1.16
CA LEU A 14 -14.32 12.78 -2.17
C LEU A 14 -13.04 13.46 -1.64
N ALA A 15 -13.18 14.52 -0.84
CA ALA A 15 -12.04 15.18 -0.21
C ALA A 15 -11.39 14.26 0.84
N LEU A 16 -12.21 13.50 1.58
CA LEU A 16 -11.73 12.52 2.55
C LEU A 16 -10.94 11.40 1.88
N CYS A 17 -11.37 10.86 0.74
CA CYS A 17 -10.61 9.83 0.02
C CYS A 17 -9.26 10.35 -0.53
N CYS A 18 -9.16 11.65 -0.84
CA CYS A 18 -7.91 12.29 -1.24
C CYS A 18 -6.92 12.44 -0.07
N GLU A 19 -7.43 12.83 1.10
CA GLU A 19 -6.64 12.98 2.34
C GLU A 19 -6.29 11.63 2.98
N GLU A 20 -7.16 10.64 2.80
CA GLU A 20 -7.10 9.31 3.39
C GLU A 20 -7.36 8.21 2.35
N PRO A 21 -6.45 8.02 1.37
CA PRO A 21 -6.59 6.97 0.36
C PRO A 21 -6.86 5.57 0.91
N PHE A 22 -6.40 5.24 2.13
CA PHE A 22 -6.71 3.94 2.75
C PHE A 22 -8.21 3.63 2.79
N ARG A 23 -9.09 4.64 2.80
CA ARG A 23 -10.56 4.46 2.85
C ARG A 23 -11.12 3.73 1.65
N VAL A 24 -10.47 3.79 0.49
CA VAL A 24 -10.89 3.07 -0.72
C VAL A 24 -10.00 1.86 -0.98
N PHE A 25 -8.69 1.99 -0.73
CA PHE A 25 -7.75 0.90 -0.98
C PHE A 25 -7.86 -0.24 0.03
N PHE A 26 -8.10 0.01 1.31
CA PHE A 26 -8.20 -1.09 2.29
C PHE A 26 -9.44 -1.97 2.05
N PRO A 27 -10.64 -1.41 1.78
CA PRO A 27 -11.78 -2.23 1.39
C PRO A 27 -11.52 -3.02 0.10
N LEU A 28 -10.89 -2.41 -0.91
CA LEU A 28 -10.51 -3.13 -2.13
C LEU A 28 -9.58 -4.29 -1.80
N GLY A 29 -8.50 -4.04 -1.04
CA GLY A 29 -7.57 -5.07 -0.61
C GLY A 29 -8.25 -6.18 0.16
N ALA A 30 -9.15 -5.87 1.10
CA ALA A 30 -9.90 -6.87 1.86
C ALA A 30 -10.78 -7.76 0.97
N VAL A 31 -11.45 -7.17 -0.03
CA VAL A 31 -12.20 -7.93 -1.05
C VAL A 31 -11.27 -8.82 -1.86
N LEU A 32 -10.16 -8.28 -2.38
CA LEU A 32 -9.20 -9.03 -3.20
C LEU A 32 -8.53 -10.16 -2.41
N GLY A 33 -8.18 -9.93 -1.14
CA GLY A 33 -7.64 -10.96 -0.25
C GLY A 33 -8.66 -12.06 0.05
N THR A 34 -9.92 -11.69 0.26
CA THR A 34 -11.02 -12.65 0.42
C THR A 34 -11.17 -13.51 -0.83
N ILE A 35 -11.17 -12.90 -2.02
CA ILE A 35 -11.23 -13.61 -3.30
C ILE A 35 -10.02 -14.54 -3.42
N GLY A 36 -8.80 -14.04 -3.21
CA GLY A 36 -7.56 -14.79 -3.34
C GLY A 36 -7.51 -16.03 -2.45
N VAL A 37 -7.90 -15.92 -1.17
CA VAL A 37 -7.98 -17.07 -0.26
C VAL A 37 -9.10 -18.03 -0.64
N SER A 38 -10.25 -17.51 -1.09
CA SER A 38 -11.42 -18.32 -1.48
C SER A 38 -11.15 -19.21 -2.70
N LEU A 39 -10.14 -18.92 -3.51
CA LEU A 39 -9.78 -19.77 -4.65
C LEU A 39 -9.47 -21.22 -4.24
N TRP A 40 -8.89 -21.44 -3.06
CA TRP A 40 -8.56 -22.78 -2.58
C TRP A 40 -9.80 -23.62 -2.27
N PRO A 41 -10.75 -23.17 -1.41
CA PRO A 41 -12.04 -23.84 -1.26
C PRO A 41 -12.76 -24.09 -2.59
N LEU A 42 -12.81 -23.08 -3.47
CA LEU A 42 -13.48 -23.19 -4.77
C LEU A 42 -12.85 -24.26 -5.68
N TRP A 43 -11.52 -24.38 -5.66
CA TRP A 43 -10.80 -25.45 -6.36
C TRP A 43 -11.15 -26.83 -5.80
N TYR A 44 -11.10 -27.01 -4.47
CA TYR A 44 -11.43 -28.30 -3.85
C TYR A 44 -12.90 -28.70 -4.00
N LEU A 45 -13.81 -27.74 -4.15
CA LEU A 45 -15.22 -27.96 -4.47
C LEU A 45 -15.47 -28.24 -5.97
N GLY A 46 -14.44 -28.19 -6.81
CA GLY A 46 -14.52 -28.44 -8.25
C GLY A 46 -15.15 -27.30 -9.06
N TRP A 47 -15.23 -26.09 -8.50
CA TRP A 47 -15.82 -24.92 -9.19
C TRP A 47 -14.82 -24.17 -10.07
N LEU A 48 -13.52 -24.46 -9.92
CA LEU A 48 -12.46 -23.90 -10.74
C LEU A 48 -11.83 -24.99 -11.60
N THR A 49 -11.57 -24.67 -12.87
CA THR A 49 -10.93 -25.58 -13.84
C THR A 49 -9.42 -25.42 -13.90
N THR A 50 -8.90 -24.26 -13.48
CA THR A 50 -7.46 -23.95 -13.48
C THR A 50 -6.92 -23.99 -12.05
N TYR A 51 -5.75 -24.62 -11.87
CA TYR A 51 -5.09 -24.71 -10.57
C TYR A 51 -4.70 -23.30 -10.07
N PRO A 52 -5.18 -22.85 -8.89
CA PRO A 52 -5.19 -21.43 -8.56
C PRO A 52 -3.87 -20.90 -7.99
N SER A 53 -2.76 -21.64 -8.02
CA SER A 53 -1.55 -21.25 -7.28
C SER A 53 -0.99 -19.89 -7.69
N ILE A 54 -0.90 -19.62 -8.99
CA ILE A 54 -0.38 -18.35 -9.51
C ILE A 54 -1.38 -17.23 -9.25
N THR A 55 -2.66 -17.43 -9.62
CA THR A 55 -3.74 -16.48 -9.35
C THR A 55 -3.83 -16.09 -7.88
N HIS A 56 -3.76 -17.07 -6.98
CA HIS A 56 -3.75 -16.86 -5.54
C HIS A 56 -2.56 -16.00 -5.12
N ALA A 57 -1.34 -16.39 -5.47
CA ALA A 57 -0.13 -15.65 -5.09
C ALA A 57 -0.19 -14.19 -5.59
N ARG A 58 -0.62 -13.98 -6.84
CA ARG A 58 -0.76 -12.65 -7.44
C ARG A 58 -1.84 -11.81 -6.76
N LEU A 59 -3.02 -12.36 -6.51
CA LEU A 59 -4.09 -11.64 -5.79
C LEU A 59 -3.69 -11.29 -4.35
N MET A 60 -2.91 -12.14 -3.68
CA MET A 60 -2.44 -11.88 -2.32
C MET A 60 -1.37 -10.78 -2.29
N ILE A 61 -0.41 -10.79 -3.23
CA ILE A 61 0.72 -9.84 -3.21
C ILE A 61 0.40 -8.55 -3.97
N GLU A 62 -0.01 -8.65 -5.23
CA GLU A 62 -0.20 -7.51 -6.14
C GLU A 62 -1.59 -6.89 -6.04
N GLY A 63 -2.58 -7.63 -5.50
CA GLY A 63 -3.88 -7.09 -5.15
C GLY A 63 -3.92 -6.67 -3.67
N PHE A 64 -4.12 -7.62 -2.77
CA PHE A 64 -4.34 -7.38 -1.35
C PHE A 64 -3.22 -6.56 -0.68
N MET A 65 -1.98 -7.05 -0.68
CA MET A 65 -0.89 -6.35 0.01
C MET A 65 -0.55 -5.02 -0.66
N ALA A 66 -0.59 -4.96 -1.99
CA ALA A 66 -0.38 -3.71 -2.73
C ALA A 66 -1.43 -2.64 -2.39
N SER A 67 -2.73 -2.98 -2.37
CA SER A 67 -3.77 -2.03 -1.98
C SER A 67 -3.49 -1.47 -0.59
N TYR A 68 -3.11 -2.32 0.36
CA TYR A 68 -2.75 -1.86 1.72
C TYR A 68 -1.52 -0.95 1.72
N ILE A 69 -0.46 -1.30 0.98
CA ILE A 69 0.76 -0.48 0.88
C ILE A 69 0.44 0.89 0.24
N VAL A 70 -0.30 0.91 -0.88
CA VAL A 70 -0.67 2.15 -1.59
C VAL A 70 -1.60 3.02 -0.74
N GLY A 71 -2.64 2.43 -0.14
CA GLY A 71 -3.56 3.14 0.74
C GLY A 71 -2.88 3.72 1.97
N PHE A 72 -2.01 2.94 2.60
CA PHE A 72 -1.25 3.36 3.78
C PHE A 72 -0.25 4.46 3.44
N LEU A 73 0.65 4.23 2.48
CA LEU A 73 1.69 5.21 2.11
C LEU A 73 1.11 6.45 1.45
N GLY A 74 0.01 6.32 0.70
CA GLY A 74 -0.74 7.45 0.14
C GLY A 74 -1.34 8.35 1.22
N THR A 75 -1.65 7.80 2.39
CA THR A 75 -2.14 8.58 3.55
C THR A 75 -1.00 9.08 4.43
N ALA A 76 -0.12 8.18 4.85
CA ALA A 76 0.94 8.44 5.80
C ALA A 76 2.08 9.25 5.17
N GLY A 77 2.42 9.01 3.90
CA GLY A 77 3.50 9.69 3.18
C GLY A 77 3.36 11.21 3.19
N PRO A 78 2.22 11.77 2.70
CA PRO A 78 1.99 13.21 2.77
C PRO A 78 2.00 13.77 4.19
N ARG A 79 1.43 13.05 5.16
CA ARG A 79 1.39 13.47 6.57
C ARG A 79 2.78 13.52 7.21
N ILE A 80 3.61 12.50 6.98
CA ILE A 80 4.96 12.41 7.53
C ILE A 80 5.88 13.46 6.90
N THR A 81 5.70 13.74 5.62
CA THR A 81 6.49 14.74 4.89
C THR A 81 5.94 16.16 4.99
N SER A 82 4.85 16.34 5.74
CA SER A 82 4.10 17.61 5.83
C SER A 82 3.79 18.22 4.45
N SER A 83 3.45 17.37 3.48
CA SER A 83 3.11 17.75 2.11
C SER A 83 1.61 17.61 1.84
N PHE A 84 1.17 18.14 0.70
CA PHE A 84 -0.24 18.16 0.30
C PHE A 84 -0.77 16.75 -0.02
N PRO A 85 -2.07 16.47 0.25
CA PRO A 85 -2.70 15.16 0.03
C PRO A 85 -2.71 14.75 -1.45
N LEU A 86 -3.14 13.51 -1.74
CA LEU A 86 -3.31 13.05 -3.12
C LEU A 86 -4.43 13.84 -3.81
N ALA A 87 -4.29 14.09 -5.11
CA ALA A 87 -5.36 14.68 -5.90
C ALA A 87 -6.33 13.59 -6.35
N MET A 88 -7.61 13.92 -6.54
CA MET A 88 -8.63 12.95 -6.94
C MET A 88 -8.25 12.14 -8.19
N PRO A 89 -7.74 12.75 -9.28
CA PRO A 89 -7.33 11.97 -10.45
C PRO A 89 -6.20 10.98 -10.15
N GLU A 90 -5.29 11.31 -9.23
CA GLU A 90 -4.22 10.39 -8.81
C GLU A 90 -4.81 9.21 -8.04
N VAL A 91 -5.75 9.44 -7.11
CA VAL A 91 -6.43 8.36 -6.38
C VAL A 91 -7.21 7.46 -7.34
N CYS A 92 -8.00 8.03 -8.24
CA CYS A 92 -8.78 7.27 -9.22
C CYS A 92 -7.86 6.45 -10.16
N ALA A 93 -6.76 7.04 -10.65
CA ALA A 93 -5.83 6.34 -11.53
C ALA A 93 -5.16 5.17 -10.81
N LEU A 94 -4.65 5.38 -9.59
CA LEU A 94 -4.04 4.32 -8.80
C LEU A 94 -5.03 3.21 -8.46
N LEU A 95 -6.26 3.56 -8.05
CA LEU A 95 -7.29 2.58 -7.72
C LEU A 95 -7.70 1.76 -8.94
N THR A 96 -7.78 2.41 -10.11
CA THR A 96 -8.11 1.74 -11.38
C THR A 96 -7.02 0.77 -11.80
N LEU A 97 -5.75 1.18 -11.72
CA LEU A 97 -4.62 0.31 -12.06
C LEU A 97 -4.53 -0.89 -11.12
N ASP A 98 -4.76 -0.70 -9.82
CA ASP A 98 -4.77 -1.77 -8.81
C ASP A 98 -5.90 -2.79 -9.08
N ALA A 99 -7.13 -2.31 -9.25
CA ALA A 99 -8.27 -3.16 -9.59
C ALA A 99 -8.12 -3.87 -10.95
N LEU A 100 -7.54 -3.19 -11.95
CA LEU A 100 -7.29 -3.75 -13.27
C LEU A 100 -6.24 -4.86 -13.22
N ALA A 101 -5.11 -4.65 -12.52
CA ALA A 101 -4.09 -5.68 -12.35
C ALA A 101 -4.69 -6.93 -11.68
N ALA A 102 -5.40 -6.75 -10.57
CA ALA A 102 -6.07 -7.84 -9.87
C ALA A 102 -7.10 -8.57 -10.75
N GLY A 103 -7.90 -7.83 -11.53
CA GLY A 103 -8.85 -8.39 -12.49
C GLY A 103 -8.18 -9.22 -13.59
N LEU A 104 -7.05 -8.75 -14.11
CA LEU A 104 -6.25 -9.50 -15.09
C LEU A 104 -5.70 -10.80 -14.50
N HIS A 105 -5.21 -10.79 -13.25
CA HIS A 105 -4.79 -12.04 -12.61
C HIS A 105 -5.95 -13.00 -12.39
N ALA A 106 -7.11 -12.50 -11.95
CA ALA A 106 -8.32 -13.32 -11.78
C ALA A 106 -8.79 -13.94 -13.11
N GLY A 107 -8.54 -13.28 -14.24
CA GLY A 107 -8.78 -13.78 -15.59
C GLY A 107 -7.64 -14.57 -16.22
N ASP A 108 -6.66 -15.04 -15.44
CA ASP A 108 -5.50 -15.85 -15.89
C ASP A 108 -4.54 -15.10 -16.84
N ALA A 109 -4.73 -13.80 -17.03
CA ALA A 109 -3.88 -12.93 -17.85
C ALA A 109 -2.70 -12.37 -17.04
N HIS A 110 -1.94 -13.26 -16.38
CA HIS A 110 -0.95 -12.90 -15.37
C HIS A 110 0.14 -11.95 -15.87
N ARG A 111 0.72 -12.21 -17.05
CA ARG A 111 1.69 -11.30 -17.68
C ARG A 111 1.21 -9.86 -17.80
N ALA A 112 -0.04 -9.69 -18.25
CA ALA A 112 -0.64 -8.38 -18.42
C ALA A 112 -0.90 -7.73 -17.05
N GLY A 113 -1.38 -8.53 -16.09
CA GLY A 113 -1.53 -8.12 -14.70
C GLY A 113 -0.23 -7.58 -14.11
N ASP A 114 0.87 -8.33 -14.23
CA ASP A 114 2.20 -7.93 -13.72
C ASP A 114 2.66 -6.59 -14.35
N PHE A 115 2.44 -6.38 -15.66
CA PHE A 115 2.78 -5.10 -16.30
C PHE A 115 1.90 -3.93 -15.85
N VAL A 116 0.60 -4.15 -15.66
CA VAL A 116 -0.31 -3.13 -15.10
C VAL A 116 0.09 -2.81 -13.64
N PHE A 117 0.50 -3.82 -12.88
CA PHE A 117 1.02 -3.63 -11.53
C PHE A 117 2.34 -2.83 -11.50
N VAL A 118 3.24 -3.07 -12.45
CA VAL A 118 4.43 -2.21 -12.63
C VAL A 118 4.02 -0.76 -12.92
N ALA A 119 3.04 -0.55 -13.81
CA ALA A 119 2.52 0.78 -14.10
C ALA A 119 1.89 1.45 -12.85
N LEU A 120 1.19 0.70 -12.01
CA LEU A 120 0.68 1.15 -10.71
C LEU A 120 1.83 1.65 -9.82
N LEU A 121 2.86 0.82 -9.61
CA LEU A 121 3.97 1.17 -8.72
C LEU A 121 4.79 2.36 -9.24
N LEU A 122 5.06 2.43 -10.55
CA LEU A 122 5.74 3.57 -11.14
C LEU A 122 4.92 4.86 -10.99
N SER A 123 3.61 4.80 -11.26
CA SER A 123 2.69 5.93 -11.05
C SER A 123 2.69 6.37 -9.59
N PHE A 124 2.66 5.42 -8.66
CA PHE A 124 2.65 5.68 -7.23
C PHE A 124 3.95 6.33 -6.75
N VAL A 125 5.11 5.78 -7.16
CA VAL A 125 6.43 6.35 -6.87
C VAL A 125 6.54 7.76 -7.44
N PHE A 126 6.03 8.01 -8.65
CA PHE A 126 6.01 9.34 -9.24
C PHE A 126 5.16 10.34 -8.43
N VAL A 127 3.94 9.94 -8.05
CA VAL A 127 3.00 10.72 -7.23
C VAL A 127 3.60 11.07 -5.86
N LEU A 128 4.25 10.11 -5.19
CA LEU A 128 4.93 10.34 -3.92
C LEU A 128 6.22 11.14 -4.08
N GLY A 129 7.02 10.86 -5.11
CA GLY A 129 8.28 11.57 -5.39
C GLY A 129 8.07 13.05 -5.65
N ARG A 130 7.00 13.42 -6.38
CA ARG A 130 6.60 14.83 -6.56
C ARG A 130 6.35 15.55 -5.24
N ARG A 131 5.70 14.88 -4.29
CA ARG A 131 5.41 15.41 -2.95
C ARG A 131 6.65 15.47 -2.09
N PHE A 132 7.47 14.43 -2.14
CA PHE A 132 8.75 14.37 -1.45
C PHE A 132 9.66 15.54 -1.85
N ARG A 133 9.69 15.94 -3.13
CA ARG A 133 10.45 17.12 -3.58
C ARG A 133 9.98 18.45 -3.01
N ARG A 134 8.72 18.54 -2.54
CA ARG A 134 8.10 19.73 -1.95
C ARG A 134 7.87 19.60 -0.44
N ARG A 135 8.48 18.59 0.20
CA ARG A 135 8.34 18.32 1.63
C ARG A 135 8.94 19.43 2.48
N SER A 136 8.32 19.69 3.63
CA SER A 136 8.89 20.53 4.68
C SER A 136 9.50 19.72 5.82
N ASP A 137 9.18 18.42 5.90
CA ASP A 137 9.75 17.48 6.87
C ASP A 137 10.30 16.21 6.18
N ASN A 138 11.29 15.57 6.80
CA ASN A 138 11.90 14.36 6.27
C ASN A 138 11.30 13.11 6.94
N PRO A 139 11.06 12.03 6.18
CA PRO A 139 10.65 10.78 6.79
C PRO A 139 11.78 10.19 7.64
N PRO A 140 11.44 9.31 8.59
CA PRO A 140 12.43 8.57 9.37
C PRO A 140 13.44 7.83 8.49
N SER A 141 14.69 7.68 8.95
CA SER A 141 15.75 7.02 8.18
C SER A 141 15.41 5.58 7.76
N THR A 142 14.59 4.87 8.54
CA THR A 142 14.12 3.51 8.23
C THR A 142 13.23 3.45 6.99
N PHE A 143 12.67 4.58 6.52
CA PHE A 143 11.85 4.64 5.31
C PHE A 143 12.64 4.35 4.03
N ILE A 144 13.97 4.28 4.08
CA ILE A 144 14.76 3.74 2.97
C ILE A 144 14.34 2.31 2.62
N LEU A 145 13.92 1.51 3.61
CA LEU A 145 13.40 0.16 3.38
C LEU A 145 12.07 0.18 2.62
N VAL A 146 11.24 1.21 2.83
CA VAL A 146 10.01 1.40 2.03
C VAL A 146 10.36 1.63 0.56
N ALA A 147 11.33 2.51 0.29
CA ALA A 147 11.80 2.77 -1.08
C ALA A 147 12.39 1.51 -1.74
N LEU A 148 13.20 0.74 -1.00
CA LEU A 148 13.73 -0.53 -1.47
C LEU A 148 12.64 -1.58 -1.70
N GLY A 149 11.59 -1.59 -0.88
CA GLY A 149 10.41 -2.43 -1.08
C GLY A 149 9.70 -2.12 -2.39
N LEU A 150 9.40 -0.85 -2.64
CA LEU A 150 8.78 -0.40 -3.90
C LEU A 150 9.66 -0.73 -5.12
N ALA A 151 10.97 -0.50 -5.02
CA ALA A 151 11.93 -0.86 -6.06
C ALA A 151 11.96 -2.37 -6.32
N SER A 152 11.90 -3.18 -5.25
CA SER A 152 11.82 -4.65 -5.34
C SER A 152 10.52 -5.10 -6.01
N GLY A 153 9.39 -4.47 -5.70
CA GLY A 153 8.11 -4.74 -6.37
C GLY A 153 8.16 -4.47 -7.88
N ILE A 154 8.70 -3.31 -8.28
CA ILE A 154 8.85 -2.94 -9.69
C ILE A 154 9.78 -3.92 -10.42
N ALA A 155 10.97 -4.17 -9.86
CA ALA A 155 11.94 -5.07 -10.48
C ALA A 155 11.43 -6.52 -10.52
N GLY A 156 10.81 -6.97 -9.44
CA GLY A 156 10.25 -8.31 -9.30
C GLY A 156 9.15 -8.58 -10.33
N ALA A 157 8.15 -7.70 -10.39
CA ALA A 157 7.04 -7.84 -11.34
C ALA A 157 7.52 -7.72 -12.79
N THR A 158 8.45 -6.80 -13.09
CA THR A 158 9.03 -6.68 -14.44
C THR A 158 9.74 -7.97 -14.87
N LEU A 159 10.56 -8.55 -13.98
CA LEU A 159 11.30 -9.78 -14.27
C LEU A 159 10.36 -10.98 -14.46
N THR A 160 9.37 -11.12 -13.58
CA THR A 160 8.33 -12.15 -13.68
C THR A 160 7.55 -12.02 -14.99
N ALA A 161 7.04 -10.83 -15.32
CA ALA A 161 6.28 -10.59 -16.55
C ALA A 161 7.10 -10.85 -17.82
N SER A 162 8.41 -10.54 -17.77
CA SER A 162 9.30 -10.71 -18.93
C SER A 162 9.70 -12.17 -19.15
N HIS A 163 9.69 -12.99 -18.10
CA HIS A 163 10.18 -14.37 -18.13
C HIS A 163 9.11 -15.40 -17.73
N GLU A 164 7.83 -15.05 -17.84
CA GLU A 164 6.70 -15.92 -17.48
C GLU A 164 6.74 -17.26 -18.23
N ALA A 165 7.13 -17.28 -19.52
CA ALA A 165 7.29 -18.51 -20.30
C ALA A 165 8.48 -19.38 -19.86
N ALA A 166 9.34 -18.89 -18.97
CA ALA A 166 10.55 -19.54 -18.49
C ALA A 166 10.59 -19.55 -16.95
N LEU A 167 9.57 -20.17 -16.33
CA LEU A 167 9.36 -20.22 -14.87
C LEU A 167 10.57 -20.72 -14.07
N TYR A 168 11.42 -21.57 -14.65
CA TYR A 168 12.63 -22.10 -14.00
C TYR A 168 13.88 -21.28 -14.25
N SER A 169 13.80 -20.20 -15.03
CA SER A 169 14.93 -19.32 -15.26
C SER A 169 15.33 -18.62 -13.97
N ARG A 170 16.64 -18.36 -13.81
CA ARG A 170 17.16 -17.59 -12.68
C ARG A 170 16.52 -16.21 -12.59
N ALA A 171 16.25 -15.59 -13.73
CA ALA A 171 15.60 -14.28 -13.81
C ALA A 171 14.16 -14.32 -13.25
N TYR A 172 13.36 -15.32 -13.65
CA TYR A 172 12.00 -15.49 -13.12
C TYR A 172 12.03 -15.74 -11.61
N GLN A 173 12.86 -16.66 -11.14
CA GLN A 173 12.93 -17.02 -9.71
C GLN A 173 13.42 -15.85 -8.85
N PHE A 174 14.41 -15.10 -9.33
CA PHE A 174 14.88 -13.89 -8.65
C PHE A 174 13.79 -12.81 -8.61
N GLY A 175 13.09 -12.59 -9.73
CA GLY A 175 11.95 -11.67 -9.80
C GLY A 175 10.85 -12.05 -8.81
N ASN A 176 10.52 -13.34 -8.76
CA ASN A 176 9.50 -13.87 -7.85
C ASN A 176 9.93 -13.71 -6.38
N ALA A 177 11.22 -13.88 -6.04
CA ALA A 177 11.72 -13.63 -4.69
C ALA A 177 11.64 -12.14 -4.29
N LEU A 178 12.02 -11.23 -5.20
CA LEU A 178 11.90 -9.78 -4.96
C LEU A 178 10.45 -9.37 -4.71
N LEU A 179 9.53 -9.92 -5.50
CA LEU A 179 8.12 -9.56 -5.47
C LEU A 179 7.37 -10.18 -4.28
N ASN A 180 7.56 -11.47 -4.01
CA ASN A 180 6.80 -12.13 -2.94
C ASN A 180 7.40 -11.88 -1.56
N HIS A 181 8.72 -11.66 -1.44
CA HIS A 181 9.36 -11.47 -0.14
C HIS A 181 9.67 -9.98 0.11
N CYS A 182 10.46 -9.35 -0.76
CA CYS A 182 11.02 -8.03 -0.46
C CYS A 182 9.99 -6.90 -0.58
N PHE A 183 9.10 -6.94 -1.57
CA PHE A 183 8.10 -5.90 -1.81
C PHE A 183 7.24 -5.61 -0.58
N VAL A 184 6.84 -6.64 0.15
CA VAL A 184 6.00 -6.50 1.35
C VAL A 184 6.83 -6.37 2.62
N LEU A 185 7.88 -7.19 2.78
CA LEU A 185 8.65 -7.25 4.01
C LEU A 185 9.37 -5.93 4.30
N LEU A 186 10.01 -5.33 3.29
CA LEU A 186 10.83 -4.14 3.50
C LEU A 186 10.00 -2.91 3.92
N PRO A 187 8.83 -2.61 3.31
CA PRO A 187 7.98 -1.54 3.80
C PRO A 187 7.47 -1.77 5.22
N VAL A 188 7.09 -3.01 5.56
CA VAL A 188 6.65 -3.35 6.93
C VAL A 188 7.78 -3.08 7.94
N LEU A 189 9.00 -3.54 7.65
CA LEU A 189 10.16 -3.28 8.51
C LEU A 189 10.55 -1.80 8.58
N GLY A 190 10.36 -1.05 7.49
CA GLY A 190 10.66 0.39 7.45
C GLY A 190 9.69 1.23 8.27
N VAL A 191 8.41 0.84 8.26
CA VAL A 191 7.30 1.57 8.89
C VAL A 191 7.12 1.17 10.37
N ALA A 192 7.20 -0.12 10.70
CA ALA A 192 6.83 -0.62 12.02
C ALA A 192 7.58 0.06 13.20
N PRO A 193 8.90 0.27 13.16
CA PRO A 193 9.64 0.90 14.27
C PRO A 193 9.16 2.33 14.58
N PHE A 194 8.73 3.07 13.56
CA PHE A 194 8.23 4.43 13.72
C PHE A 194 6.88 4.46 14.43
N PHE A 195 5.96 3.56 14.06
CA PHE A 195 4.63 3.50 14.67
C PHE A 195 4.63 2.86 16.06
N ILE A 196 5.48 1.86 16.31
CA ILE A 196 5.61 1.25 17.64
C ILE A 196 6.05 2.31 18.67
N ARG A 197 7.06 3.12 18.36
CA ARG A 197 7.49 4.21 19.25
C ARG A 197 6.35 5.19 19.54
N ARG A 198 5.65 5.62 18.48
CA ARG A 198 4.53 6.55 18.62
C ARG A 198 3.36 5.99 19.45
N LEU A 199 3.11 4.68 19.37
CA LEU A 199 2.09 4.01 20.18
C LEU A 199 2.52 3.93 21.66
N LEU A 200 3.79 3.59 21.92
CA LEU A 200 4.34 3.55 23.27
C LEU A 200 4.35 4.94 23.91
N ASP A 201 4.76 5.97 23.17
CA ASP A 201 4.76 7.36 23.64
C ASP A 201 3.34 7.85 23.93
N ALA A 202 2.34 7.44 23.14
CA ALA A 202 0.93 7.77 23.38
C ALA A 202 0.36 7.09 24.65
N SER A 203 0.93 5.95 25.06
CA SER A 203 0.57 5.23 26.27
C SER A 203 1.19 5.77 27.56
N GLU A 204 2.02 6.82 27.48
CA GLU A 204 2.45 7.62 28.64
C GLU A 204 1.66 8.94 28.81
N PRO A 205 0.34 8.92 29.12
CA PRO A 205 -0.34 10.12 29.57
C PRO A 205 0.04 10.38 31.04
N SER A 206 0.68 11.54 31.31
CA SER A 206 0.69 12.22 32.62
C SER A 206 1.90 12.08 33.57
N ARG A 207 3.16 12.00 33.10
CA ARG A 207 4.34 12.28 33.96
C ARG A 207 4.97 13.66 33.79
N ARG A 208 4.32 14.56 33.05
CA ARG A 208 4.83 15.94 32.76
C ARG A 208 4.03 17.07 33.41
N LYS A 209 2.96 16.76 34.16
CA LYS A 209 2.13 17.77 34.87
C LYS A 209 2.20 17.69 36.40
N LEU A 210 3.12 16.90 36.97
CA LEU A 210 3.22 16.66 38.42
C LEU A 210 4.53 17.14 39.07
N LEU A 211 5.31 18.01 38.42
CA LEU A 211 6.34 18.76 39.12
C LEU A 211 5.85 20.21 39.30
N PRO A 212 5.24 20.54 40.44
CA PRO A 212 5.07 21.92 40.82
C PRO A 212 6.46 22.55 40.96
N THR A 213 6.56 23.75 40.41
CA THR A 213 7.61 24.71 40.66
C THR A 213 7.64 25.03 42.17
N ALA A 214 8.47 24.33 42.93
CA ALA A 214 8.87 24.64 44.31
C ALA A 214 10.23 23.94 44.49
N LEU A 215 11.37 24.61 44.66
CA LEU A 215 11.78 25.58 45.68
C LEU A 215 12.89 26.47 45.06
N ILE A 216 12.76 27.79 44.99
CA ILE A 216 13.30 28.79 45.95
C ILE A 216 13.76 28.21 47.28
#